data_AF-A0A4R7D3S0-F1
#
_entry.id   AF-A0A4R7D3S0-F1
#
_cell.length_a   1.000
_cell.length_b   1.000
_cell.length_c   1.000
_cell.angle_alpha   90.00
_cell.angle_beta   90.00
_cell.angle_gamma   90.00
#
_symmetry.space_group_name_H-M   'P 1'
#
loop_
_entity.id
_entity.type
_entity.pdbx_description
1 polymer ?
#
loop_
_entity_poly.entity_id
_entity_poly.type
_entity_poly.pdbx_seq_one_letter_code
_entity_poly.pdbx_strand_id
1 'polypeptide(L)'
;MPNELFTISPLSSLLYNLTPFNEKQRLVQYCTDSAGDDLQFNVIINFLGWGNFGPRIQSNETYEMYAVLAPSESAIKIPTFDIGSLYKLLWHEFAHSFANPAIEAYEDEFSALSHLWPAVKESMKSQAYGSWESVIKEQLTESIACRMAVSRFGEDVADLNYVRYQKGRDWMYITPIMTSLKKYEQNREKYPTLKSFMPELLADLKRIKDKDIEAWANEAKKIRTPAANSIPIIDDIYEQDSVLFIVSSQETDLVADRRLKEFIISIRDRLFQNAQIVADTTALDMDLSTYHLSVWGTPAGNLFLQKYLREIPVLIKEDKVVAENEYLGTGYGMLISWVNPLNEKNTMAIYTAQDPQSLVDFNRIMHGAGNYHIFNNFISLKVGEFKKMGGVWLAK
;
A
#
# COMPACT_ATOMS: atom_id res chain seq x y z
N MET A 1 39.90 -6.17 1.13
CA MET A 1 38.63 -5.44 0.96
C MET A 1 38.70 -4.22 1.85
N PRO A 2 38.54 -2.98 1.33
CA PRO A 2 38.70 -1.78 2.14
C PRO A 2 37.52 -1.59 3.09
N ASN A 3 37.84 -1.06 4.27
CA ASN A 3 36.94 -0.72 5.36
C ASN A 3 35.86 0.28 4.93
N GLU A 4 34.61 -0.16 4.82
CA GLU A 4 33.45 0.73 5.00
C GLU A 4 33.19 0.86 6.51
N LEU A 5 33.91 1.78 7.13
CA LEU A 5 33.52 2.35 8.42
C LEU A 5 32.21 3.12 8.20
N PHE A 6 31.08 2.46 8.43
CA PHE A 6 29.81 3.15 8.59
C PHE A 6 29.94 4.11 9.76
N THR A 7 29.89 5.40 9.47
CA THR A 7 29.85 6.47 10.46
C THR A 7 28.63 6.25 11.34
N ILE A 8 28.84 5.77 12.57
CA ILE A 8 27.83 5.77 13.61
C ILE A 8 27.58 7.24 13.95
N SER A 9 26.51 7.80 13.39
CA SER A 9 26.05 9.14 13.74
C SER A 9 25.73 9.18 15.24
N PRO A 10 26.35 10.07 16.05
CA PRO A 10 26.01 10.20 17.46
C PRO A 10 24.52 10.51 17.65
N LEU A 11 23.93 10.12 18.79
CA LEU A 11 22.52 10.39 19.13
C LEU A 11 22.12 11.87 18.97
N SER A 12 23.07 12.80 19.21
CA SER A 12 22.89 14.25 18.98
C SER A 12 22.70 14.65 17.51
N SER A 13 23.11 13.79 16.58
CA SER A 13 22.90 13.94 15.13
C SER A 13 21.69 13.14 14.59
N LEU A 14 21.00 12.38 15.46
CA LEU A 14 19.71 11.72 15.16
C LEU A 14 18.50 12.61 15.54
N LEU A 15 18.67 13.93 15.50
CA LEU A 15 17.54 14.86 15.48
C LEU A 15 16.91 14.78 14.08
N TYR A 16 15.95 13.88 13.92
CA TYR A 16 15.04 13.92 12.79
C TYR A 16 14.15 15.15 12.94
N ASN A 17 14.60 16.27 12.38
CA ASN A 17 13.72 17.40 12.12
C ASN A 17 12.78 17.00 10.98
N LEU A 18 11.72 16.27 11.32
CA LEU A 18 10.59 16.10 10.43
C LEU A 18 9.99 17.50 10.26
N THR A 19 10.29 18.20 9.16
CA THR A 19 9.75 19.54 8.90
C THR A 19 9.15 19.61 7.50
N PRO A 20 7.93 20.17 7.36
CA PRO A 20 6.98 20.51 8.43
C PRO A 20 6.25 19.27 8.96
N PHE A 21 6.49 18.88 10.22
CA PHE A 21 5.74 17.83 10.92
C PHE A 21 4.71 18.48 11.82
N ASN A 22 3.47 18.56 11.34
CA ASN A 22 2.32 19.08 12.10
C ASN A 22 1.28 17.98 12.37
N GLU A 23 1.75 16.75 12.52
CA GLU A 23 0.88 15.58 12.59
C GLU A 23 0.07 15.52 13.90
N LYS A 24 0.59 16.13 14.99
CA LYS A 24 -0.20 16.40 16.20
C LYS A 24 -1.45 17.20 15.83
N GLN A 25 -1.29 18.37 15.23
CA GLN A 25 -2.42 19.24 14.94
C GLN A 25 -3.36 18.60 13.93
N ARG A 26 -2.83 17.86 12.94
CA ARG A 26 -3.65 17.12 11.98
C ARG A 26 -4.58 16.14 12.69
N LEU A 27 -4.05 15.32 13.60
CA LEU A 27 -4.85 14.33 14.32
C LEU A 27 -5.86 14.99 15.27
N VAL A 28 -5.45 16.05 15.98
CA VAL A 28 -6.34 16.83 16.86
C VAL A 28 -7.48 17.43 16.05
N GLN A 29 -7.18 18.19 14.99
CA GLN A 29 -8.19 18.78 14.11
C GLN A 29 -9.11 17.74 13.47
N TYR A 30 -8.58 16.54 13.20
CA TYR A 30 -9.39 15.45 12.69
C TYR A 30 -10.37 14.92 13.73
N CYS A 31 -9.93 14.69 14.97
CA CYS A 31 -10.72 14.01 15.99
C CYS A 31 -11.59 14.96 16.84
N THR A 32 -11.24 16.24 16.92
CA THR A 32 -11.85 17.23 17.81
C THR A 32 -12.16 18.55 17.10
N ASP A 33 -12.89 19.42 17.79
CA ASP A 33 -13.19 20.80 17.42
C ASP A 33 -12.38 21.83 18.23
N SER A 34 -11.52 21.36 19.14
CA SER A 34 -10.64 22.19 19.96
C SER A 34 -9.24 22.33 19.35
N ALA A 35 -8.47 23.31 19.85
CA ALA A 35 -7.06 23.44 19.50
C ALA A 35 -6.19 22.32 20.12
N GLY A 36 -6.72 21.56 21.09
CA GLY A 36 -5.99 20.53 21.84
C GLY A 36 -4.97 21.11 22.83
N ASP A 37 -5.27 22.27 23.42
CA ASP A 37 -4.40 22.95 24.38
C ASP A 37 -4.22 22.15 25.68
N ASP A 38 -5.20 21.29 26.00
CA ASP A 38 -5.19 20.35 27.11
C ASP A 38 -4.47 19.02 26.78
N LEU A 39 -3.97 18.85 25.55
CA LEU A 39 -3.37 17.61 25.07
C LEU A 39 -1.86 17.68 24.94
N GLN A 40 -1.16 16.81 25.67
CA GLN A 40 0.27 16.61 25.57
C GLN A 40 0.58 15.32 24.78
N PHE A 41 1.54 15.41 23.86
CA PHE A 41 1.93 14.29 22.99
C PHE A 41 3.38 13.93 23.28
N ASN A 42 3.59 12.67 23.67
CA ASN A 42 4.89 12.16 24.07
C ASN A 42 5.25 10.95 23.21
N VAL A 43 6.47 10.89 22.69
CA VAL A 43 6.98 9.72 21.95
C VAL A 43 8.03 9.04 22.81
N ILE A 44 7.84 7.75 23.06
CA ILE A 44 8.80 6.92 23.79
C ILE A 44 9.40 5.93 22.80
N ILE A 45 10.72 6.02 22.61
CA ILE A 45 11.45 5.04 21.81
C ILE A 45 11.79 3.84 22.70
N ASN A 46 11.09 2.73 22.50
CA ASN A 46 11.15 1.53 23.31
C ASN A 46 12.26 0.59 22.84
N PHE A 47 13.52 0.98 23.08
CA PHE A 47 14.71 0.24 22.62
C PHE A 47 14.79 -1.22 23.09
N LEU A 48 14.15 -1.56 24.22
CA LEU A 48 14.28 -2.86 24.88
C LEU A 48 12.98 -3.66 24.95
N GLY A 49 11.86 -3.10 24.52
CA GLY A 49 10.56 -3.75 24.62
C GLY A 49 10.06 -4.32 23.30
N TRP A 50 8.94 -5.05 23.40
CA TRP A 50 8.20 -5.54 22.24
C TRP A 50 6.91 -4.74 22.09
N GLY A 51 6.45 -4.59 20.85
CA GLY A 51 5.16 -4.01 20.55
C GLY A 51 5.14 -2.48 20.65
N ASN A 52 4.10 -1.91 20.05
CA ASN A 52 3.81 -0.49 20.11
C ASN A 52 2.56 -0.28 20.96
N PHE A 53 2.49 0.85 21.66
CA PHE A 53 1.37 1.14 22.58
C PHE A 53 0.99 2.61 22.58
N GLY A 54 -0.32 2.86 22.68
CA GLY A 54 -0.93 4.19 22.68
C GLY A 54 -1.61 4.59 23.99
N PRO A 55 -0.95 4.54 25.18
CA PRO A 55 -1.63 4.82 26.43
C PRO A 55 -1.98 6.29 26.58
N ARG A 56 -3.10 6.54 27.26
CA ARG A 56 -3.57 7.87 27.65
C ARG A 56 -3.61 7.95 29.17
N ILE A 57 -2.99 8.98 29.73
CA ILE A 57 -2.97 9.26 31.17
C ILE A 57 -3.64 10.61 31.39
N GLN A 58 -4.56 10.68 32.34
CA GLN A 58 -5.10 11.96 32.79
C GLN A 58 -4.22 12.50 33.93
N SER A 59 -3.71 13.72 33.74
CA SER A 59 -2.86 14.42 34.70
C SER A 59 -3.49 15.80 34.95
N ASN A 60 -4.21 15.92 36.06
CA ASN A 60 -5.04 17.09 36.38
C ASN A 60 -6.07 17.41 35.26
N GLU A 61 -6.01 18.64 34.73
CA GLU A 61 -6.84 19.12 33.61
C GLU A 61 -6.26 18.78 32.22
N THR A 62 -5.08 18.16 32.17
CA THR A 62 -4.42 17.78 30.91
C THR A 62 -4.47 16.28 30.67
N TYR A 63 -4.52 15.89 29.40
CA TYR A 63 -4.36 14.51 28.98
C TYR A 63 -3.00 14.33 28.31
N GLU A 64 -2.22 13.39 28.84
CA GLU A 64 -0.95 12.96 28.28
C GLU A 64 -1.20 11.73 27.39
N MET A 65 -0.89 11.87 26.11
CA MET A 65 -0.97 10.82 25.11
C MET A 65 0.44 10.35 24.78
N TYR A 66 0.61 9.05 24.66
CA TYR A 66 1.90 8.44 24.40
C TYR A 66 1.86 7.63 23.12
N ALA A 67 2.93 7.71 22.33
CA ALA A 67 3.25 6.75 21.29
C ALA A 67 4.53 6.02 21.71
N VAL A 68 4.38 4.80 22.22
CA VAL A 68 5.48 3.92 22.60
C VAL A 68 5.86 3.09 21.38
N LEU A 69 7.05 3.31 20.83
CA LEU A 69 7.48 2.75 19.55
C LEU A 69 8.60 1.74 19.74
N ALA A 70 8.35 0.47 19.39
CA ALA A 70 9.37 -0.56 19.30
C ALA A 70 10.14 -0.46 17.96
N PRO A 71 11.40 -0.91 17.92
CA PRO A 71 12.19 -0.89 16.68
C PRO A 71 11.59 -1.80 15.62
N SER A 72 11.69 -1.37 14.35
CA SER A 72 11.18 -2.12 13.21
C SER A 72 12.09 -3.28 12.82
N GLU A 73 13.40 -3.10 12.94
CA GLU A 73 14.42 -4.10 12.66
C GLU A 73 15.65 -3.91 13.55
N SER A 74 16.62 -4.80 13.43
CA SER A 74 17.96 -4.61 14.00
C SER A 74 19.01 -4.70 12.89
N ALA A 75 19.63 -3.57 12.56
CA ALA A 75 20.79 -3.54 11.67
C ALA A 75 22.05 -3.67 12.51
N ILE A 76 22.80 -4.78 12.38
CA ILE A 76 24.05 -5.02 13.14
C ILE A 76 23.81 -4.84 14.66
N LYS A 77 22.70 -5.37 15.18
CA LYS A 77 22.27 -5.26 16.59
C LYS A 77 21.95 -3.82 17.06
N ILE A 78 21.83 -2.86 16.14
CA ILE A 78 21.33 -1.51 16.42
C ILE A 78 19.84 -1.47 16.07
N PRO A 79 18.96 -1.10 17.02
CA PRO A 79 17.54 -0.90 16.74
C PRO A 79 17.33 0.17 15.67
N THR A 80 16.60 -0.14 14.60
CA THR A 80 16.29 0.82 13.53
C THR A 80 14.80 1.20 13.55
N PHE A 81 14.52 2.41 13.09
CA PHE A 81 13.18 2.97 12.96
C PHE A 81 13.04 3.53 11.54
N ASP A 82 12.15 2.94 10.75
CA ASP A 82 11.81 3.43 9.42
C ASP A 82 10.91 4.69 9.51
N ILE A 83 11.28 5.77 8.81
CA ILE A 83 10.54 7.04 8.82
C ILE A 83 9.14 6.87 8.21
N GLY A 84 8.99 6.03 7.17
CA GLY A 84 7.67 5.76 6.58
C GLY A 84 6.74 5.09 7.58
N SER A 85 7.27 4.09 8.29
CA SER A 85 6.59 3.40 9.38
C SER A 85 6.34 4.32 10.59
N LEU A 86 7.21 5.30 10.83
CA LEU A 86 7.05 6.26 11.93
C LEU A 86 5.76 7.08 11.80
N TYR A 87 5.44 7.63 10.62
CA TYR A 87 4.17 8.35 10.41
C TYR A 87 2.97 7.47 10.74
N LYS A 88 2.97 6.24 10.20
CA LYS A 88 1.92 5.26 10.45
C LYS A 88 1.75 5.00 11.94
N LEU A 89 2.85 4.68 12.63
CA LEU A 89 2.84 4.33 14.04
C LEU A 89 2.41 5.51 14.91
N LEU A 90 2.88 6.73 14.64
CA LEU A 90 2.46 7.91 15.41
C LEU A 90 0.96 8.17 15.25
N TRP A 91 0.43 8.13 14.03
CA TRP A 91 -1.00 8.29 13.82
C TRP A 91 -1.80 7.18 14.49
N HIS A 92 -1.33 5.93 14.41
CA HIS A 92 -1.98 4.78 15.05
C HIS A 92 -2.00 4.91 16.57
N GLU A 93 -0.83 5.04 17.21
CA GLU A 93 -0.74 5.03 18.66
C GLU A 93 -1.46 6.23 19.29
N PHE A 94 -1.36 7.41 18.69
CA PHE A 94 -2.12 8.56 19.18
C PHE A 94 -3.61 8.46 18.87
N ALA A 95 -4.03 7.80 17.77
CA ALA A 95 -5.45 7.63 17.46
C ALA A 95 -6.18 6.81 18.54
N HIS A 96 -5.52 5.89 19.25
CA HIS A 96 -6.12 5.18 20.40
C HIS A 96 -6.71 6.14 21.44
N SER A 97 -6.05 7.28 21.68
CA SER A 97 -6.48 8.27 22.67
C SER A 97 -7.80 8.98 22.30
N PHE A 98 -8.23 8.86 21.03
CA PHE A 98 -9.48 9.42 20.51
C PHE A 98 -10.50 8.34 20.15
N ALA A 99 -10.06 7.28 19.47
CA ALA A 99 -10.90 6.18 19.00
C ALA A 99 -11.52 5.40 20.16
N ASN A 100 -10.72 5.03 21.17
CA ASN A 100 -11.20 4.20 22.27
C ASN A 100 -12.31 4.91 23.06
N PRO A 101 -12.14 6.17 23.53
CA PRO A 101 -13.22 6.90 24.19
C PRO A 101 -14.45 7.15 23.30
N ALA A 102 -14.27 7.26 21.98
CA ALA A 102 -15.39 7.42 21.06
C ALA A 102 -16.24 6.15 20.96
N ILE A 103 -15.61 4.97 20.87
CA ILE A 103 -16.31 3.67 20.91
C ILE A 103 -16.92 3.42 22.29
N GLU A 104 -16.18 3.66 23.36
CA GLU A 104 -16.63 3.45 24.74
C GLU A 104 -17.86 4.29 25.11
N ALA A 105 -18.01 5.46 24.51
CA ALA A 105 -19.22 6.28 24.70
C ALA A 105 -20.52 5.64 24.14
N TYR A 106 -20.40 4.59 23.33
CA TYR A 106 -21.49 3.81 22.72
C TYR A 106 -21.21 2.30 22.83
N GLU A 107 -20.61 1.88 23.96
CA GLU A 107 -20.07 0.54 24.15
C GLU A 107 -21.13 -0.56 23.94
N ASP A 108 -22.33 -0.36 24.49
CA ASP A 108 -23.43 -1.32 24.36
C ASP A 108 -23.84 -1.51 22.89
N GLU A 109 -23.94 -0.41 22.13
CA GLU A 109 -24.35 -0.46 20.73
C GLU A 109 -23.29 -1.08 19.83
N PHE A 110 -22.02 -0.81 20.07
CA PHE A 110 -20.94 -1.47 19.35
C PHE A 110 -20.81 -2.95 19.76
N SER A 111 -21.00 -3.28 21.03
CA SER A 111 -20.98 -4.68 21.52
C SER A 111 -22.10 -5.52 20.89
N ALA A 112 -23.25 -4.92 20.61
CA ALA A 112 -24.35 -5.56 19.87
C ALA A 112 -23.98 -5.97 18.43
N LEU A 113 -22.87 -5.44 17.88
CA LEU A 113 -22.34 -5.82 16.57
C LEU A 113 -21.38 -7.02 16.61
N SER A 114 -21.27 -7.72 17.75
CA SER A 114 -20.41 -8.90 17.92
C SER A 114 -20.71 -10.06 16.95
N HIS A 115 -21.85 -10.06 16.25
CA HIS A 115 -22.11 -10.97 15.14
C HIS A 115 -21.12 -10.82 13.97
N LEU A 116 -20.39 -9.69 13.87
CA LEU A 116 -19.31 -9.47 12.90
C LEU A 116 -17.98 -10.13 13.31
N TRP A 117 -17.83 -10.55 14.56
CA TRP A 117 -16.60 -11.15 15.08
C TRP A 117 -16.19 -12.47 14.39
N PRO A 118 -17.09 -13.45 14.19
CA PRO A 118 -16.70 -14.77 13.68
C PRO A 118 -15.97 -14.74 12.34
N ALA A 119 -16.31 -13.80 11.46
CA ALA A 119 -15.71 -13.69 10.13
C ALA A 119 -14.21 -13.34 10.15
N VAL A 120 -13.75 -12.63 11.18
CA VAL A 120 -12.35 -12.17 11.31
C VAL A 120 -11.61 -12.85 12.46
N LYS A 121 -12.31 -13.64 13.29
CA LYS A 121 -11.84 -14.18 14.57
C LYS A 121 -10.47 -14.84 14.52
N GLU A 122 -10.27 -15.79 13.61
CA GLU A 122 -9.01 -16.55 13.56
C GLU A 122 -7.84 -15.67 13.12
N SER A 123 -8.06 -14.79 12.15
CA SER A 123 -7.04 -13.84 11.69
C SER A 123 -6.66 -12.84 12.78
N MET A 124 -7.66 -12.23 13.44
CA MET A 124 -7.45 -11.26 14.51
C MET A 124 -6.77 -11.87 15.74
N LYS A 125 -7.12 -13.11 16.12
CA LYS A 125 -6.43 -13.83 17.20
C LYS A 125 -4.95 -14.05 16.90
N SER A 126 -4.60 -14.42 15.67
CA SER A 126 -3.20 -14.56 15.26
C SER A 126 -2.41 -13.24 15.33
N GLN A 127 -3.13 -12.12 15.33
CA GLN A 127 -2.61 -10.77 15.45
C GLN A 127 -2.74 -10.20 16.88
N ALA A 128 -3.02 -11.05 17.87
CA ALA A 128 -3.16 -10.72 19.30
C ALA A 128 -4.47 -10.01 19.73
N TYR A 129 -5.50 -9.98 18.88
CA TYR A 129 -6.82 -9.44 19.25
C TYR A 129 -7.81 -10.57 19.54
N GLY A 130 -8.18 -10.71 20.81
CA GLY A 130 -8.95 -11.86 21.32
C GLY A 130 -10.46 -11.68 21.40
N SER A 131 -10.98 -10.46 21.27
CA SER A 131 -12.39 -10.12 21.45
C SER A 131 -12.90 -9.12 20.41
N TRP A 132 -14.22 -9.03 20.26
CA TRP A 132 -14.87 -8.08 19.36
C TRP A 132 -14.59 -6.64 19.76
N GLU A 133 -14.62 -6.35 21.05
CA GLU A 133 -14.42 -5.02 21.63
C GLU A 133 -13.02 -4.49 21.32
N SER A 134 -11.98 -5.34 21.44
CA SER A 134 -10.63 -4.97 21.03
C SER A 134 -10.53 -4.73 19.52
N VAL A 135 -11.23 -5.54 18.72
CA VAL A 135 -11.18 -5.43 17.25
C VAL A 135 -11.86 -4.18 16.74
N ILE A 136 -13.04 -3.82 17.24
CA ILE A 136 -13.74 -2.63 16.74
C ILE A 136 -13.01 -1.33 17.12
N LYS A 137 -12.38 -1.29 18.30
CA LYS A 137 -11.48 -0.20 18.72
C LYS A 137 -10.28 -0.07 17.77
N GLU A 138 -9.60 -1.19 17.53
CA GLU A 138 -8.44 -1.23 16.62
C GLU A 138 -8.80 -0.87 15.18
N GLN A 139 -9.93 -1.37 14.67
CA GLN A 139 -10.42 -1.06 13.33
C GLN A 139 -10.63 0.45 13.15
N LEU A 140 -11.18 1.14 14.16
CA LEU A 140 -11.34 2.59 14.10
C LEU A 140 -9.98 3.30 14.15
N THR A 141 -9.08 2.88 15.04
CA THR A 141 -7.71 3.42 15.13
C THR A 141 -6.96 3.30 13.80
N GLU A 142 -6.95 2.12 13.20
CA GLU A 142 -6.29 1.87 11.91
C GLU A 142 -6.95 2.64 10.76
N SER A 143 -8.28 2.81 10.80
CA SER A 143 -9.00 3.64 9.83
C SER A 143 -8.61 5.11 9.94
N ILE A 144 -8.49 5.65 11.16
CA ILE A 144 -8.03 7.03 11.38
C ILE A 144 -6.61 7.20 10.84
N ALA A 145 -5.70 6.28 11.14
CA ALA A 145 -4.33 6.32 10.62
C ALA A 145 -4.30 6.30 9.07
N CYS A 146 -5.17 5.50 8.44
CA CYS A 146 -5.32 5.51 6.98
C CYS A 146 -5.87 6.84 6.46
N ARG A 147 -6.84 7.48 7.12
CA ARG A 147 -7.32 8.82 6.73
C ARG A 147 -6.28 9.92 6.94
N MET A 148 -5.40 9.79 7.95
CA MET A 148 -4.24 10.68 8.10
C MET A 148 -3.27 10.54 6.94
N ALA A 149 -3.01 9.30 6.49
CA ALA A 149 -2.21 9.03 5.30
C ALA A 149 -2.81 9.68 4.05
N VAL A 150 -4.13 9.58 3.86
CA VAL A 150 -4.83 10.25 2.75
C VAL A 150 -4.64 11.76 2.81
N SER A 151 -4.84 12.36 3.98
CA SER A 151 -4.69 13.81 4.18
C SER A 151 -3.26 14.29 3.94
N ARG A 152 -2.25 13.43 4.16
CA ARG A 152 -0.83 13.77 4.04
C ARG A 152 -0.24 13.48 2.67
N PHE A 153 -0.57 12.33 2.09
CA PHE A 153 0.06 11.75 0.90
C PHE A 153 -0.90 11.56 -0.27
N GLY A 154 -2.18 11.90 -0.10
CA GLY A 154 -3.21 11.69 -1.12
C GLY A 154 -3.78 10.27 -1.09
N GLU A 155 -4.93 10.13 -1.75
CA GLU A 155 -5.73 8.89 -1.72
C GLU A 155 -4.97 7.69 -2.32
N ASP A 156 -4.28 7.87 -3.44
CA ASP A 156 -3.60 6.75 -4.13
C ASP A 156 -2.43 6.16 -3.33
N VAL A 157 -1.62 7.02 -2.70
CA VAL A 157 -0.51 6.57 -1.84
C VAL A 157 -1.05 5.88 -0.60
N ALA A 158 -2.09 6.46 0.02
CA ALA A 158 -2.71 5.88 1.20
C ALA A 158 -3.38 4.53 0.89
N ASP A 159 -4.07 4.43 -0.24
CA ASP A 159 -4.72 3.19 -0.66
C ASP A 159 -3.69 2.07 -0.89
N LEU A 160 -2.60 2.35 -1.61
CA LEU A 160 -1.56 1.36 -1.89
C LEU A 160 -0.72 0.96 -0.67
N ASN A 161 -0.35 1.93 0.18
CA ASN A 161 0.67 1.71 1.22
C ASN A 161 0.11 1.58 2.64
N TYR A 162 -1.15 2.00 2.88
CA TYR A 162 -1.79 1.97 4.20
C TYR A 162 -3.04 1.09 4.19
N VAL A 163 -4.03 1.40 3.35
CA VAL A 163 -5.32 0.70 3.34
C VAL A 163 -5.17 -0.73 2.83
N ARG A 164 -4.45 -0.93 1.71
CA ARG A 164 -4.18 -2.26 1.15
C ARG A 164 -3.50 -3.17 2.16
N TYR A 165 -2.55 -2.65 2.94
CA TYR A 165 -1.89 -3.40 4.00
C TYR A 165 -2.88 -3.91 5.05
N GLN A 166 -3.79 -3.04 5.52
CA GLN A 166 -4.79 -3.43 6.51
C GLN A 166 -5.81 -4.42 5.96
N LYS A 167 -6.33 -4.18 4.75
CA LYS A 167 -7.23 -5.12 4.05
C LYS A 167 -6.59 -6.50 3.89
N GLY A 168 -5.34 -6.55 3.45
CA GLY A 168 -4.58 -7.79 3.29
C GLY A 168 -4.22 -8.47 4.62
N ARG A 169 -4.45 -7.85 5.77
CA ARG A 169 -4.35 -8.46 7.11
C ARG A 169 -5.72 -8.84 7.70
N ASP A 170 -6.75 -8.92 6.86
CA ASP A 170 -8.16 -9.16 7.23
C ASP A 170 -8.77 -8.12 8.17
N TRP A 171 -8.22 -6.90 8.23
CA TRP A 171 -8.91 -5.74 8.81
C TRP A 171 -10.02 -5.26 7.86
N MET A 172 -10.92 -6.16 7.46
CA MET A 172 -11.84 -5.97 6.35
C MET A 172 -12.90 -4.88 6.60
N TYR A 173 -13.26 -4.66 7.87
CA TYR A 173 -14.19 -3.59 8.25
C TYR A 173 -13.60 -2.19 8.11
N ILE A 174 -12.31 -2.05 7.80
CA ILE A 174 -11.72 -0.78 7.38
C ILE A 174 -12.44 -0.20 6.16
N THR A 175 -12.98 -1.05 5.26
CA THR A 175 -13.68 -0.60 4.05
C THR A 175 -14.92 0.25 4.36
N PRO A 176 -15.93 -0.26 5.12
CA PRO A 176 -17.08 0.54 5.51
C PRO A 176 -16.71 1.67 6.48
N ILE A 177 -15.74 1.48 7.37
CA ILE A 177 -15.32 2.54 8.33
C ILE A 177 -14.70 3.71 7.57
N MET A 178 -13.77 3.47 6.65
CA MET A 178 -13.15 4.51 5.81
C MET A 178 -14.21 5.26 4.98
N THR A 179 -15.20 4.55 4.46
CA THR A 179 -16.33 5.15 3.74
C THR A 179 -17.15 6.05 4.65
N SER A 180 -17.42 5.61 5.88
CA SER A 180 -18.11 6.42 6.89
C SER A 180 -17.28 7.65 7.29
N LEU A 181 -15.97 7.49 7.50
CA LEU A 181 -15.07 8.59 7.86
C LEU A 181 -14.96 9.66 6.77
N LYS A 182 -15.09 9.30 5.48
CA LYS A 182 -15.24 10.30 4.41
C LYS A 182 -16.51 11.15 4.59
N LYS A 183 -17.62 10.57 5.06
CA LYS A 183 -18.85 11.34 5.39
C LYS A 183 -18.60 12.27 6.58
N TYR A 184 -17.89 11.79 7.60
CA TYR A 184 -17.48 12.62 8.74
C TYR A 184 -16.69 13.85 8.28
N GLU A 185 -15.68 13.65 7.46
CA GLU A 185 -14.84 14.70 6.89
C GLU A 185 -15.62 15.73 6.08
N GLN A 186 -16.62 15.27 5.32
CA GLN A 186 -17.48 16.14 4.50
C GLN A 186 -18.56 16.88 5.29
N ASN A 187 -18.83 16.49 6.55
CA ASN A 187 -19.94 17.01 7.35
C ASN A 187 -19.49 17.49 8.74
N ARG A 188 -18.29 18.07 8.83
CA ARG A 188 -17.68 18.51 10.11
C ARG A 188 -18.50 19.57 10.86
N GLU A 189 -19.30 20.39 10.17
CA GLU A 189 -20.22 21.32 10.85
C GLU A 189 -21.31 20.59 11.65
N LYS A 190 -21.82 19.48 11.10
CA LYS A 190 -22.81 18.62 11.78
C LYS A 190 -22.15 17.72 12.82
N TYR A 191 -20.93 17.25 12.53
CA TYR A 191 -20.17 16.35 13.38
C TYR A 191 -18.82 16.98 13.72
N PRO A 192 -18.77 17.89 14.71
CA PRO A 192 -17.54 18.62 15.05
C PRO A 192 -16.43 17.72 15.61
N THR A 193 -16.79 16.58 16.22
CA THR A 193 -15.86 15.65 16.85
C THR A 193 -16.09 14.22 16.38
N LEU A 194 -15.07 13.37 16.53
CA LEU A 194 -15.19 11.93 16.23
C LEU A 194 -16.33 11.30 17.04
N LYS A 195 -16.47 11.67 18.32
CA LYS A 195 -17.51 11.17 19.22
C LYS A 195 -18.92 11.53 18.72
N SER A 196 -19.15 12.74 18.21
CA SER A 196 -20.47 13.12 17.70
C SER A 196 -20.85 12.39 16.41
N PHE A 197 -19.87 11.84 15.68
CA PHE A 197 -20.08 11.05 14.46
C PHE A 197 -20.38 9.57 14.70
N MET A 198 -20.06 9.02 15.87
CA MET A 198 -20.20 7.58 16.15
C MET A 198 -21.59 6.97 15.85
N PRO A 199 -22.72 7.67 16.04
CA PRO A 199 -24.03 7.15 15.63
C PRO A 199 -24.15 6.84 14.13
N GLU A 200 -23.51 7.63 13.26
CA GLU A 200 -23.51 7.37 11.80
C GLU A 200 -22.64 6.16 11.47
N LEU A 201 -21.46 6.07 12.09
CA LEU A 201 -20.57 4.92 11.93
C LEU A 201 -21.27 3.63 12.35
N LEU A 202 -21.93 3.64 13.51
CA LEU A 202 -22.72 2.51 14.00
C LEU A 202 -23.82 2.13 12.99
N ALA A 203 -24.51 3.12 12.41
CA ALA A 203 -25.54 2.88 11.40
C ALA A 203 -24.97 2.27 10.11
N ASP A 204 -23.76 2.69 9.68
CA ASP A 204 -23.04 2.09 8.55
C ASP A 204 -22.64 0.63 8.84
N LEU A 205 -22.11 0.33 10.02
CA LEU A 205 -21.72 -1.02 10.39
C LEU A 205 -22.92 -1.97 10.53
N LYS A 206 -24.07 -1.49 11.00
CA LYS A 206 -25.34 -2.26 11.05
C LYS A 206 -25.84 -2.69 9.68
N ARG A 207 -25.37 -2.06 8.60
CA ARG A 207 -25.78 -2.39 7.21
C ARG A 207 -24.91 -3.47 6.56
N ILE A 208 -23.83 -3.89 7.21
CA ILE A 208 -22.94 -4.94 6.70
C ILE A 208 -23.72 -6.25 6.57
N LYS A 209 -23.57 -6.91 5.41
CA LYS A 209 -24.17 -8.21 5.12
C LYS A 209 -23.08 -9.23 4.82
N ASP A 210 -23.43 -10.51 4.91
CA ASP A 210 -22.50 -11.62 4.63
C ASP A 210 -21.84 -11.52 3.25
N LYS A 211 -22.57 -11.04 2.23
CA LYS A 211 -22.03 -10.82 0.88
C LYS A 211 -20.91 -9.77 0.85
N ASP A 212 -20.96 -8.77 1.74
CA ASP A 212 -19.96 -7.70 1.81
C ASP A 212 -18.70 -8.26 2.48
N ILE A 213 -18.88 -9.04 3.55
CA ILE A 213 -17.82 -9.79 4.23
C ILE A 213 -17.11 -10.73 3.25
N GLU A 214 -17.86 -11.51 2.47
CA GLU A 214 -17.30 -12.41 1.45
C GLU A 214 -16.49 -11.64 0.40
N ALA A 215 -17.01 -10.51 -0.08
CA ALA A 215 -16.33 -9.67 -1.05
C ALA A 215 -14.98 -9.16 -0.50
N TRP A 216 -14.95 -8.66 0.74
CA TRP A 216 -13.71 -8.16 1.36
C TRP A 216 -12.72 -9.29 1.69
N ALA A 217 -13.21 -10.46 2.11
CA ALA A 217 -12.35 -11.63 2.31
C ALA A 217 -11.68 -12.08 1.01
N ASN A 218 -12.41 -12.02 -0.11
CA ASN A 218 -11.85 -12.31 -1.44
C ASN A 218 -10.87 -11.22 -1.90
N GLU A 219 -11.14 -9.94 -1.61
CA GLU A 219 -10.21 -8.84 -1.84
C GLU A 219 -8.90 -9.06 -1.06
N ALA A 220 -8.99 -9.40 0.23
CA ALA A 220 -7.82 -9.69 1.07
C ALA A 220 -6.97 -10.84 0.52
N LYS A 221 -7.60 -11.91 0.01
CA LYS A 221 -6.88 -13.01 -0.65
C LYS A 221 -6.12 -12.55 -1.89
N LYS A 222 -6.73 -11.72 -2.75
CA LYS A 222 -6.07 -11.14 -3.94
C LYS A 222 -4.92 -10.19 -3.59
N ILE A 223 -5.03 -9.46 -2.48
CA ILE A 223 -3.94 -8.59 -2.01
C ILE A 223 -2.72 -9.40 -1.57
N ARG A 224 -2.93 -10.61 -1.04
CA ARG A 224 -1.87 -11.52 -0.56
C ARG A 224 -1.21 -12.32 -1.67
N THR A 225 -1.85 -12.44 -2.84
CA THR A 225 -1.26 -13.15 -3.97
C THR A 225 -0.12 -12.34 -4.59
N PRO A 226 0.95 -13.01 -5.06
CA PRO A 226 1.13 -14.46 -5.09
C PRO A 226 1.51 -15.08 -3.74
N ALA A 227 1.26 -16.38 -3.58
CA ALA A 227 1.71 -17.15 -2.43
C ALA A 227 3.23 -17.32 -2.36
N ALA A 228 3.95 -17.04 -3.46
CA ALA A 228 5.41 -17.03 -3.57
C ALA A 228 6.13 -16.36 -2.36
N ASN A 229 7.37 -16.82 -2.11
CA ASN A 229 8.24 -16.28 -1.04
C ASN A 229 8.98 -15.01 -1.47
N SER A 230 9.25 -14.87 -2.77
CA SER A 230 9.90 -13.72 -3.39
C SER A 230 9.29 -13.49 -4.77
N ILE A 231 9.42 -12.26 -5.26
CA ILE A 231 9.07 -11.91 -6.63
C ILE A 231 10.32 -12.06 -7.50
N PRO A 232 10.22 -12.60 -8.73
CA PRO A 232 11.35 -12.63 -9.67
C PRO A 232 11.91 -11.23 -9.94
N ILE A 233 13.17 -11.15 -10.33
CA ILE A 233 13.73 -9.88 -10.83
C ILE A 233 13.35 -9.70 -12.29
N ILE A 234 13.47 -8.48 -12.83
CA ILE A 234 13.06 -8.20 -14.22
C ILE A 234 13.86 -9.03 -15.23
N ASP A 235 15.15 -9.28 -14.94
CA ASP A 235 16.06 -9.95 -15.86
C ASP A 235 15.83 -11.47 -15.94
N ASP A 236 15.12 -12.08 -14.97
CA ASP A 236 14.82 -13.52 -14.96
C ASP A 236 14.06 -13.96 -16.22
N ILE A 237 13.34 -13.04 -16.88
CA ILE A 237 12.61 -13.31 -18.12
C ILE A 237 13.53 -13.71 -19.27
N TYR A 238 14.76 -13.18 -19.32
CA TYR A 238 15.71 -13.41 -20.42
C TYR A 238 16.31 -14.83 -20.41
N GLU A 239 16.14 -15.57 -19.32
CA GLU A 239 16.62 -16.94 -19.16
C GLU A 239 15.55 -18.00 -19.50
N GLN A 240 14.35 -17.58 -19.95
CA GLN A 240 13.21 -18.47 -20.14
C GLN A 240 12.96 -18.82 -21.61
N ASP A 241 12.65 -20.09 -21.88
CA ASP A 241 12.41 -20.57 -23.25
C ASP A 241 10.96 -20.35 -23.74
N SER A 242 9.97 -20.47 -22.84
CA SER A 242 8.53 -20.41 -23.17
C SER A 242 7.93 -19.03 -22.90
N VAL A 243 8.49 -17.99 -23.51
CA VAL A 243 8.03 -16.60 -23.34
C VAL A 243 6.94 -16.27 -24.37
N LEU A 244 5.83 -15.67 -23.90
CA LEU A 244 4.78 -15.08 -24.73
C LEU A 244 4.81 -13.56 -24.59
N PHE A 245 4.93 -12.87 -25.71
CA PHE A 245 4.82 -11.42 -25.78
C PHE A 245 3.36 -11.03 -25.96
N ILE A 246 2.84 -10.22 -25.03
CA ILE A 246 1.48 -9.70 -25.06
C ILE A 246 1.57 -8.19 -25.32
N VAL A 247 1.01 -7.73 -26.44
CA VAL A 247 1.04 -6.32 -26.84
C VAL A 247 -0.34 -5.69 -26.82
N SER A 248 -0.40 -4.39 -26.57
CA SER A 248 -1.65 -3.62 -26.54
C SER A 248 -2.43 -3.65 -27.86
N SER A 249 -3.76 -3.62 -27.77
CA SER A 249 -4.66 -3.49 -28.92
C SER A 249 -5.43 -2.17 -28.98
N GLN A 250 -5.39 -1.36 -27.92
CA GLN A 250 -6.24 -0.17 -27.77
C GLN A 250 -5.46 1.12 -27.46
N GLU A 251 -4.19 1.21 -27.85
CA GLU A 251 -3.44 2.46 -27.72
C GLU A 251 -4.11 3.57 -28.55
N THR A 252 -4.23 4.75 -27.96
CA THR A 252 -4.83 5.91 -28.61
C THR A 252 -3.86 6.58 -29.58
N ASP A 253 -2.57 6.65 -29.24
CA ASP A 253 -1.51 7.08 -30.17
C ASP A 253 -1.05 5.91 -31.05
N LEU A 254 -1.70 5.79 -32.21
CA LEU A 254 -1.43 4.75 -33.20
C LEU A 254 -0.02 4.83 -33.82
N VAL A 255 0.61 6.01 -33.82
CA VAL A 255 1.96 6.18 -34.37
C VAL A 255 2.99 5.69 -33.37
N ALA A 256 2.84 6.09 -32.10
CA ALA A 256 3.68 5.59 -31.02
C ALA A 256 3.51 4.07 -30.83
N ASP A 257 2.28 3.56 -30.88
CA ASP A 257 1.99 2.12 -30.80
C ASP A 257 2.66 1.31 -31.91
N ARG A 258 2.62 1.80 -33.16
CA ARG A 258 3.31 1.13 -34.28
C ARG A 258 4.82 1.05 -34.03
N ARG A 259 5.44 2.15 -33.61
CA ARG A 259 6.87 2.19 -33.28
C ARG A 259 7.21 1.24 -32.14
N LEU A 260 6.36 1.20 -31.11
CA LEU A 260 6.52 0.28 -29.99
C LEU A 260 6.47 -1.18 -30.45
N LYS A 261 5.50 -1.55 -31.31
CA LYS A 261 5.38 -2.90 -31.85
C LYS A 261 6.56 -3.29 -32.74
N GLU A 262 7.04 -2.40 -33.60
CA GLU A 262 8.26 -2.62 -34.40
C GLU A 262 9.48 -2.85 -33.49
N PHE A 263 9.60 -2.05 -32.43
CA PHE A 263 10.66 -2.20 -31.46
C PHE A 263 10.56 -3.52 -30.67
N ILE A 264 9.36 -3.93 -30.23
CA ILE A 264 9.12 -5.22 -29.56
C ILE A 264 9.49 -6.39 -30.46
N ILE A 265 9.11 -6.35 -31.74
CA ILE A 265 9.49 -7.36 -32.74
C ILE A 265 11.02 -7.48 -32.80
N SER A 266 11.73 -6.35 -32.83
CA SER A 266 13.20 -6.35 -32.86
C SER A 266 13.84 -6.99 -31.61
N ILE A 267 13.25 -6.79 -30.43
CA ILE A 267 13.70 -7.42 -29.18
C ILE A 267 13.46 -8.92 -29.22
N ARG A 268 12.24 -9.33 -29.59
CA ARG A 268 11.87 -10.73 -29.70
C ARG A 268 12.76 -11.46 -30.70
N ASP A 269 13.01 -10.89 -31.88
CA ASP A 269 13.87 -11.51 -32.89
C ASP A 269 15.33 -11.64 -32.43
N ARG A 270 15.82 -10.69 -31.63
CA ARG A 270 17.20 -10.70 -31.13
C ARG A 270 17.40 -11.62 -29.93
N LEU A 271 16.45 -11.63 -28.98
CA LEU A 271 16.63 -12.23 -27.66
C LEU A 271 15.73 -13.45 -27.40
N PHE A 272 14.60 -13.56 -28.11
CA PHE A 272 13.57 -14.59 -27.89
C PHE A 272 13.07 -15.17 -29.22
N GLN A 273 13.98 -15.75 -30.02
CA GLN A 273 13.73 -16.13 -31.41
C GLN A 273 12.50 -17.06 -31.61
N ASN A 274 12.15 -17.85 -30.60
CA ASN A 274 11.02 -18.79 -30.65
C ASN A 274 9.74 -18.25 -29.99
N ALA A 275 9.78 -17.06 -29.39
CA ALA A 275 8.64 -16.49 -28.68
C ALA A 275 7.57 -15.98 -29.65
N GLN A 276 6.31 -16.19 -29.28
CA GLN A 276 5.16 -15.66 -30.01
C GLN A 276 4.83 -14.25 -29.52
N ILE A 277 4.34 -13.41 -30.43
CA ILE A 277 3.75 -12.10 -30.12
C ILE A 277 2.27 -12.18 -30.44
N VAL A 278 1.43 -11.88 -29.45
CA VAL A 278 -0.03 -11.86 -29.58
C VAL A 278 -0.59 -10.54 -29.05
N ALA A 279 -1.74 -10.13 -29.57
CA ALA A 279 -2.48 -9.03 -28.98
C ALA A 279 -3.07 -9.46 -27.61
N ASP A 280 -3.18 -8.54 -26.67
CA ASP A 280 -3.86 -8.69 -25.39
C ASP A 280 -5.25 -9.34 -25.47
N THR A 281 -6.06 -8.97 -26.47
CA THR A 281 -7.38 -9.56 -26.76
C THR A 281 -7.28 -11.05 -27.01
N THR A 282 -6.27 -11.49 -27.78
CA THR A 282 -6.02 -12.91 -28.02
C THR A 282 -5.46 -13.59 -26.77
N ALA A 283 -4.52 -12.95 -26.09
CA ALA A 283 -3.90 -13.51 -24.89
C ALA A 283 -4.94 -13.79 -23.78
N LEU A 284 -5.95 -12.93 -23.64
CA LEU A 284 -7.02 -13.10 -22.63
C LEU A 284 -7.88 -14.35 -22.85
N ASP A 285 -7.89 -14.92 -24.07
CA ASP A 285 -8.61 -16.15 -24.42
C ASP A 285 -7.70 -17.39 -24.46
N MET A 286 -6.39 -17.23 -24.24
CA MET A 286 -5.41 -18.31 -24.21
C MET A 286 -5.24 -18.91 -22.80
N ASP A 287 -4.80 -20.17 -22.75
CA ASP A 287 -4.24 -20.71 -21.51
C ASP A 287 -2.83 -20.15 -21.29
N LEU A 288 -2.74 -19.08 -20.50
CA LEU A 288 -1.47 -18.42 -20.22
C LEU A 288 -0.65 -19.14 -19.14
N SER A 289 -1.17 -20.18 -18.49
CA SER A 289 -0.49 -20.87 -17.38
C SER A 289 0.79 -21.59 -17.80
N THR A 290 0.94 -21.91 -19.09
CA THR A 290 2.12 -22.58 -19.65
C THR A 290 3.26 -21.62 -20.01
N TYR A 291 3.04 -20.30 -19.95
CA TYR A 291 3.98 -19.31 -20.46
C TYR A 291 4.62 -18.48 -19.34
N HIS A 292 5.85 -18.05 -19.60
CA HIS A 292 6.39 -16.82 -19.02
C HIS A 292 5.89 -15.64 -19.85
N LEU A 293 5.58 -14.52 -19.22
CA LEU A 293 4.87 -13.43 -19.89
C LEU A 293 5.76 -12.20 -20.04
N SER A 294 5.79 -11.63 -21.24
CA SER A 294 6.40 -10.33 -21.52
C SER A 294 5.28 -9.39 -22.00
N VAL A 295 4.82 -8.50 -21.14
CA VAL A 295 3.60 -7.69 -21.37
C VAL A 295 3.97 -6.24 -21.65
N TRP A 296 3.44 -5.67 -22.74
CA TRP A 296 3.83 -4.37 -23.24
C TRP A 296 2.62 -3.48 -23.54
N GLY A 297 2.76 -2.19 -23.23
CA GLY A 297 1.79 -1.16 -23.57
C GLY A 297 1.38 -0.33 -22.36
N THR A 298 0.48 0.62 -22.56
CA THR A 298 -0.05 1.44 -21.47
C THR A 298 -1.18 0.71 -20.73
N PRO A 299 -1.49 1.09 -19.47
CA PRO A 299 -2.65 0.55 -18.78
C PRO A 299 -3.97 0.86 -19.50
N ALA A 300 -4.03 1.97 -20.26
CA ALA A 300 -5.21 2.31 -21.04
C ALA A 300 -5.31 1.46 -22.33
N GLY A 301 -4.19 1.21 -23.00
CA GLY A 301 -4.17 0.50 -24.29
C GLY A 301 -4.05 -1.02 -24.21
N ASN A 302 -3.66 -1.58 -23.07
CA ASN A 302 -3.49 -3.03 -22.89
C ASN A 302 -4.56 -3.64 -21.94
N LEU A 303 -5.49 -4.41 -22.47
CA LEU A 303 -6.58 -5.06 -21.73
C LEU A 303 -6.09 -6.09 -20.69
N PHE A 304 -4.96 -6.76 -20.96
CA PHE A 304 -4.34 -7.66 -19.99
C PHE A 304 -3.83 -6.88 -18.77
N LEU A 305 -3.18 -5.72 -18.98
CA LEU A 305 -2.77 -4.84 -17.89
C LEU A 305 -3.97 -4.28 -17.13
N GLN A 306 -5.06 -3.88 -17.80
CA GLN A 306 -6.29 -3.45 -17.13
C GLN A 306 -6.84 -4.50 -16.14
N LYS A 307 -6.71 -5.79 -16.49
CA LYS A 307 -7.18 -6.90 -15.68
C LYS A 307 -6.25 -7.18 -14.48
N TYR A 308 -4.95 -7.26 -14.69
CA TYR A 308 -4.01 -7.81 -13.69
C TYR A 308 -3.12 -6.77 -13.00
N LEU A 309 -2.87 -5.59 -13.58
CA LEU A 309 -1.93 -4.62 -13.01
C LEU A 309 -2.38 -4.12 -11.63
N ARG A 310 -3.70 -4.04 -11.37
CA ARG A 310 -4.27 -3.62 -10.09
C ARG A 310 -3.98 -4.58 -8.93
N GLU A 311 -3.55 -5.81 -9.24
CA GLU A 311 -3.17 -6.80 -8.23
C GLU A 311 -1.73 -6.57 -7.73
N ILE A 312 -0.91 -5.82 -8.47
CA ILE A 312 0.46 -5.46 -8.12
C ILE A 312 0.44 -4.16 -7.30
N PRO A 313 1.26 -4.00 -6.24
CA PRO A 313 1.22 -2.82 -5.37
C PRO A 313 1.93 -1.60 -5.98
N VAL A 314 1.54 -1.24 -7.21
CA VAL A 314 1.97 -0.05 -7.95
C VAL A 314 0.79 0.53 -8.73
N LEU A 315 0.91 1.80 -9.11
CA LEU A 315 -0.10 2.50 -9.89
C LEU A 315 0.58 3.41 -10.89
N ILE A 316 0.03 3.45 -12.09
CA ILE A 316 0.43 4.39 -13.13
C ILE A 316 -0.85 5.04 -13.70
N LYS A 317 -0.89 6.36 -13.63
CA LYS A 317 -1.96 7.23 -14.12
C LYS A 317 -1.38 8.25 -15.08
N GLU A 318 -2.22 8.96 -15.83
CA GLU A 318 -1.78 9.96 -16.81
C GLU A 318 -0.88 11.06 -16.22
N ASP A 319 -1.09 11.42 -14.95
CA ASP A 319 -0.45 12.54 -14.27
C ASP A 319 0.51 12.14 -13.14
N LYS A 320 0.70 10.84 -12.89
CA LYS A 320 1.63 10.33 -11.87
C LYS A 320 1.88 8.82 -11.92
N VAL A 321 2.91 8.40 -11.18
CA VAL A 321 3.17 7.02 -10.80
C VAL A 321 3.23 6.92 -9.27
N VAL A 322 2.74 5.81 -8.71
CA VAL A 322 2.83 5.51 -7.27
C VAL A 322 3.39 4.11 -7.07
N ALA A 323 4.42 4.01 -6.25
CA ALA A 323 4.95 2.75 -5.72
C ALA A 323 5.15 2.93 -4.20
N GLU A 324 6.40 2.92 -3.72
CA GLU A 324 6.69 3.25 -2.32
C GLU A 324 6.43 4.74 -2.02
N ASN A 325 6.57 5.58 -3.05
CA ASN A 325 6.30 7.02 -3.02
C ASN A 325 5.46 7.44 -4.25
N GLU A 326 4.95 8.67 -4.22
CA GLU A 326 4.30 9.30 -5.38
C GLU A 326 5.32 10.08 -6.22
N TYR A 327 5.20 9.94 -7.54
CA TYR A 327 5.98 10.63 -8.56
C TYR A 327 5.03 11.39 -9.48
N LEU A 328 4.88 12.70 -9.25
CA LEU A 328 3.96 13.57 -9.99
C LEU A 328 4.52 13.95 -11.36
N GLY A 329 3.64 14.08 -12.35
CA GLY A 329 3.92 14.55 -13.70
C GLY A 329 3.70 13.50 -14.80
N THR A 330 4.16 13.84 -16.00
CA THR A 330 4.03 13.02 -17.21
C THR A 330 5.38 12.46 -17.67
N GLY A 331 5.37 11.56 -18.65
CA GLY A 331 6.57 10.95 -19.24
C GLY A 331 7.19 9.82 -18.43
N TYR A 332 6.46 9.31 -17.43
CA TYR A 332 6.88 8.17 -16.62
C TYR A 332 6.59 6.83 -17.30
N GLY A 333 7.51 5.90 -17.07
CA GLY A 333 7.31 4.49 -17.34
C GLY A 333 7.79 3.63 -16.19
N MET A 334 7.37 2.37 -16.22
CA MET A 334 7.72 1.36 -15.25
C MET A 334 8.13 0.05 -15.94
N LEU A 335 9.17 -0.56 -15.39
CA LEU A 335 9.47 -1.97 -15.60
C LEU A 335 9.05 -2.69 -14.32
N ILE A 336 8.26 -3.75 -14.43
CA ILE A 336 7.72 -4.47 -13.28
C ILE A 336 7.92 -5.96 -13.54
N SER A 337 8.56 -6.65 -12.62
CA SER A 337 8.59 -8.10 -12.56
C SER A 337 7.57 -8.57 -11.53
N TRP A 338 6.84 -9.62 -11.90
CA TRP A 338 5.85 -10.28 -11.08
C TRP A 338 5.80 -11.76 -11.45
N VAL A 339 5.01 -12.55 -10.73
CA VAL A 339 4.71 -13.91 -11.21
C VAL A 339 3.54 -13.88 -12.19
N ASN A 340 3.46 -14.86 -13.07
CA ASN A 340 2.29 -15.03 -13.94
C ASN A 340 1.04 -15.27 -13.07
N PRO A 341 -0.03 -14.48 -13.26
CA PRO A 341 -1.24 -14.56 -12.42
C PRO A 341 -1.99 -15.89 -12.55
N LEU A 342 -1.74 -16.68 -13.60
CA LEU A 342 -2.34 -18.01 -13.79
C LEU A 342 -1.42 -19.16 -13.36
N ASN A 343 -0.13 -18.90 -13.15
CA ASN A 343 0.84 -19.90 -12.67
C ASN A 343 2.01 -19.22 -11.98
N GLU A 344 2.02 -19.21 -10.65
CA GLU A 344 3.04 -18.50 -9.85
C GLU A 344 4.47 -19.02 -10.02
N LYS A 345 4.67 -20.18 -10.68
CA LYS A 345 6.01 -20.68 -11.02
C LYS A 345 6.63 -19.99 -12.24
N ASN A 346 5.81 -19.36 -13.07
CA ASN A 346 6.27 -18.65 -14.25
C ASN A 346 6.42 -17.16 -13.94
N THR A 347 7.41 -16.53 -14.55
CA THR A 347 7.65 -15.08 -14.41
C THR A 347 6.83 -14.27 -15.40
N MET A 348 6.52 -13.04 -15.02
CA MET A 348 5.87 -12.03 -15.83
C MET A 348 6.66 -10.73 -15.73
N ALA A 349 7.24 -10.29 -16.85
CA ALA A 349 7.81 -8.96 -17.00
C ALA A 349 6.79 -8.04 -17.68
N ILE A 350 6.53 -6.87 -17.09
CA ILE A 350 5.63 -5.84 -17.58
C ILE A 350 6.46 -4.60 -17.92
N TYR A 351 6.26 -4.09 -19.12
CA TYR A 351 6.84 -2.88 -19.67
C TYR A 351 5.68 -1.92 -19.94
N THR A 352 5.45 -1.00 -19.01
CA THR A 352 4.28 -0.11 -19.04
C THR A 352 4.68 1.35 -18.89
N ALA A 353 3.89 2.26 -19.46
CA ALA A 353 4.13 3.70 -19.34
C ALA A 353 2.82 4.50 -19.40
N GLN A 354 2.93 5.81 -19.17
CA GLN A 354 1.82 6.74 -19.38
C GLN A 354 1.54 6.94 -20.88
N ASP A 355 2.58 6.78 -21.72
CA ASP A 355 2.54 6.95 -23.17
C ASP A 355 3.35 5.81 -23.84
N PRO A 356 2.85 5.15 -24.91
CA PRO A 356 3.59 4.09 -25.61
C PRO A 356 4.97 4.54 -26.11
N GLN A 357 5.12 5.81 -26.48
CA GLN A 357 6.37 6.37 -26.98
C GLN A 357 7.48 6.34 -25.93
N SER A 358 7.14 6.33 -24.63
CA SER A 358 8.11 6.18 -23.53
C SER A 358 8.67 4.77 -23.41
N LEU A 359 8.09 3.78 -24.08
CA LEU A 359 8.56 2.39 -24.10
C LEU A 359 9.43 2.06 -25.33
N VAL A 360 9.41 2.91 -26.36
CA VAL A 360 10.29 2.76 -27.53
C VAL A 360 11.73 3.04 -27.12
N ASP A 361 12.69 2.21 -27.55
CA ASP A 361 14.11 2.33 -27.19
C ASP A 361 14.40 2.24 -25.66
N PHE A 362 13.50 1.64 -24.87
CA PHE A 362 13.71 1.54 -23.42
C PHE A 362 14.96 0.69 -23.04
N ASN A 363 15.55 -0.06 -23.98
CA ASN A 363 16.82 -0.78 -23.80
C ASN A 363 18.01 0.14 -23.50
N ARG A 364 17.82 1.46 -23.55
CA ARG A 364 18.76 2.47 -23.06
C ARG A 364 18.74 2.64 -21.53
N ILE A 365 17.70 2.12 -20.87
CA ILE A 365 17.56 2.14 -19.42
C ILE A 365 18.31 0.92 -18.89
N MET A 366 19.23 1.11 -17.93
CA MET A 366 19.87 -0.02 -17.28
C MET A 366 18.84 -0.81 -16.47
N HIS A 367 18.60 -2.04 -16.89
CA HIS A 367 17.87 -3.04 -16.10
C HIS A 367 18.84 -3.58 -15.03
N GLY A 368 18.31 -3.84 -13.85
CA GLY A 368 19.09 -4.27 -12.69
C GLY A 368 18.30 -5.24 -11.85
N ALA A 369 18.85 -5.67 -10.72
CA ALA A 369 18.27 -6.72 -9.87
C ALA A 369 16.98 -6.33 -9.11
N GLY A 370 16.26 -5.28 -9.52
CA GLY A 370 15.02 -4.86 -8.88
C GLY A 370 13.80 -5.65 -9.35
N ASN A 371 12.75 -5.65 -8.53
CA ASN A 371 11.44 -6.14 -8.96
C ASN A 371 10.66 -5.06 -9.72
N TYR A 372 10.91 -3.78 -9.45
CA TYR A 372 10.35 -2.71 -10.27
C TYR A 372 11.32 -1.55 -10.45
N HIS A 373 11.17 -0.86 -11.58
CA HIS A 373 11.95 0.31 -11.96
C HIS A 373 10.98 1.41 -12.35
N ILE A 374 11.17 2.61 -11.82
CA ILE A 374 10.47 3.81 -12.27
C ILE A 374 11.47 4.66 -13.03
N PHE A 375 11.10 5.07 -14.23
CA PHE A 375 11.89 5.95 -15.06
C PHE A 375 11.05 7.08 -15.61
N ASN A 376 11.71 8.17 -15.98
CA ASN A 376 11.08 9.28 -16.69
C ASN A 376 12.02 9.71 -17.82
N ASN A 377 11.52 9.76 -19.06
CA ASN A 377 12.33 10.09 -20.23
C ASN A 377 13.66 9.30 -20.33
N PHE A 378 13.58 7.99 -20.10
CA PHE A 378 14.72 7.04 -20.08
C PHE A 378 15.76 7.25 -18.95
N ILE A 379 15.48 8.13 -17.99
CA ILE A 379 16.29 8.30 -16.79
C ILE A 379 15.68 7.46 -15.66
N SER A 380 16.46 6.53 -15.12
CA SER A 380 16.06 5.74 -13.95
C SER A 380 15.97 6.63 -12.71
N LEU A 381 14.81 6.64 -12.06
CA LEU A 381 14.53 7.41 -10.84
C LEU A 381 14.50 6.52 -9.60
N LYS A 382 14.01 5.29 -9.74
CA LYS A 382 13.94 4.30 -8.66
C LYS A 382 14.13 2.90 -9.23
N VAL A 383 14.90 2.10 -8.50
CA VAL A 383 14.92 0.64 -8.58
C VAL A 383 14.50 0.14 -7.20
N GLY A 384 13.45 -0.66 -7.13
CA GLY A 384 12.86 -1.10 -5.86
C GLY A 384 12.47 -2.57 -5.88
N GLU A 385 12.05 -3.04 -4.71
CA GLU A 385 11.68 -4.43 -4.47
C GLU A 385 10.24 -4.53 -3.99
N PHE A 386 9.59 -5.65 -4.27
CA PHE A 386 8.35 -6.01 -3.62
C PHE A 386 8.64 -6.87 -2.40
N LYS A 387 8.23 -6.38 -1.22
CA LYS A 387 8.43 -7.10 0.04
C LYS A 387 7.10 -7.57 0.60
N LYS A 388 7.08 -8.81 1.09
CA LYS A 388 5.91 -9.41 1.74
C LYS A 388 5.96 -9.12 3.25
N MET A 389 5.11 -8.21 3.71
CA MET A 389 5.01 -7.80 5.12
C MET A 389 3.65 -8.21 5.67
N GLY A 390 3.62 -9.03 6.73
CA GLY A 390 2.35 -9.52 7.30
C GLY A 390 1.49 -10.27 6.29
N GLY A 391 2.11 -10.94 5.31
CA GLY A 391 1.43 -11.63 4.21
C GLY A 391 1.03 -10.74 3.03
N VAL A 392 1.26 -9.43 3.10
CA VAL A 392 0.86 -8.46 2.06
C VAL A 392 2.08 -7.97 1.28
N TRP A 393 1.96 -7.95 -0.05
CA TRP A 393 3.00 -7.39 -0.92
C TRP A 393 2.91 -5.86 -0.98
N LEU A 394 4.05 -5.21 -0.78
CA LEU A 394 4.23 -3.75 -0.85
C LEU A 394 5.47 -3.40 -1.67
N ALA A 395 5.44 -2.29 -2.38
CA ALA A 395 6.62 -1.68 -2.99
C ALA A 395 7.51 -1.04 -1.91
N LYS A 396 8.84 -1.20 -2.02
CA LYS A 396 9.85 -0.69 -1.08
C LYS A 396 11.08 -0.14 -1.80
#